data_AF-A0A3D4RYI5-F1
#
_entry.id   AF-A0A3D4RYI5-F1
#
_cell.length_a   1.000
_cell.length_b   1.000
_cell.length_c   1.000
_cell.angle_alpha   90.00
_cell.angle_beta   90.00
_cell.angle_gamma   90.00
#
_symmetry.space_group_name_H-M   'P 1'
#
loop_
_entity.id
_entity.type
_entity.pdbx_description
1 polymer ?
#
loop_
_entity_poly.entity_id
_entity_poly.type
_entity_poly.pdbx_seq_one_letter_code
_entity_poly.pdbx_strand_id
1 'polypeptide(L)'
;MSGPQRGIYDDAKRYLDAQEANFSYIQDDTSGELRNALYDPQCFKGDRMQQLKTKLDALKQAVTSELDKTRKQANAMLDQMQQRMQTMDEYKALPEARTDELNAKFQELRSHFAQQRLIAVINALLRRFEEQGYQTLLRRMVEMAKPKPTHTDTSIGGKTSPGIKETKAEYVSARKLSIPFDKPLLRDSADVDRYVEALRQALLKEIGEGKQVQV
;
A
#
# COMPACT_ATOMS: atom_id res chain seq x y z
N MET A 1 46.89 -4.87 -3.45
CA MET A 1 46.32 -6.07 -2.79
C MET A 1 45.35 -6.75 -3.73
N SER A 2 45.62 -7.98 -4.15
CA SER A 2 44.72 -8.76 -5.02
C SER A 2 44.54 -10.13 -4.37
N GLY A 3 43.29 -10.59 -4.19
CA GLY A 3 43.01 -11.89 -3.60
C GLY A 3 41.56 -12.08 -3.14
N PRO A 4 41.13 -13.33 -2.87
CA PRO A 4 39.74 -13.65 -2.49
C PRO A 4 39.23 -12.88 -1.27
N GLN A 5 40.10 -12.62 -0.29
CA GLN A 5 39.78 -11.85 0.92
C GLN A 5 39.40 -10.39 0.60
N ARG A 6 40.10 -9.74 -0.35
CA ARG A 6 39.73 -8.40 -0.79
C ARG A 6 38.36 -8.39 -1.45
N GLY A 7 38.03 -9.42 -2.23
CA GLY A 7 36.71 -9.57 -2.84
C GLY A 7 35.58 -9.65 -1.82
N ILE A 8 35.78 -10.38 -0.72
CA ILE A 8 34.80 -10.46 0.38
C ILE A 8 34.61 -9.08 1.04
N TYR A 9 35.71 -8.37 1.32
CA TYR A 9 35.66 -7.03 1.91
C TYR A 9 34.88 -6.05 1.02
N ASP A 10 35.23 -5.99 -0.26
CA ASP A 10 34.61 -5.08 -1.23
C ASP A 10 33.12 -5.41 -1.43
N ASP A 11 32.75 -6.69 -1.48
CA ASP A 11 31.35 -7.11 -1.58
C ASP A 11 30.53 -6.77 -0.33
N ALA A 12 31.09 -7.00 0.86
CA ALA A 12 30.43 -6.67 2.12
C ALA A 12 30.18 -5.16 2.24
N LYS A 13 31.19 -4.33 1.93
CA LYS A 13 31.06 -2.87 1.95
C LYS A 13 29.99 -2.39 0.97
N ARG A 14 30.06 -2.85 -0.29
CA ARG A 14 29.07 -2.50 -1.31
C ARG A 14 27.66 -2.92 -0.91
N TYR A 15 27.51 -4.09 -0.29
CA TYR A 15 26.20 -4.60 0.13
C TYR A 15 25.62 -3.77 1.29
N LEU A 16 26.44 -3.43 2.29
CA LEU A 16 26.02 -2.56 3.39
C LEU A 16 25.52 -1.21 2.88
N ASP A 17 26.28 -0.57 2.00
CA ASP A 17 25.90 0.73 1.43
C ASP A 17 24.62 0.63 0.58
N ALA A 18 24.46 -0.44 -0.21
CA ALA A 18 23.30 -0.62 -1.07
C ALA A 18 22.01 -0.97 -0.33
N GLN A 19 22.09 -1.55 0.86
CA GLN A 19 20.96 -2.09 1.62
C GLN A 19 20.71 -1.38 2.94
N GLU A 20 21.42 -0.30 3.23
CA GLU A 20 21.34 0.44 4.49
C GLU A 20 19.90 0.78 4.90
N ALA A 21 19.10 1.25 3.95
CA ALA A 21 17.70 1.61 4.18
C ALA A 21 16.82 0.41 4.61
N ASN A 22 17.21 -0.83 4.29
CA ASN A 22 16.49 -2.03 4.68
C ASN A 22 16.84 -2.52 6.09
N PHE A 23 17.97 -2.12 6.67
CA PHE A 23 18.40 -2.65 7.97
C PHE A 23 17.49 -2.27 9.13
N SER A 24 16.78 -1.14 9.04
CA SER A 24 15.75 -0.77 10.02
C SER A 24 14.57 -1.75 10.10
N TYR A 25 14.44 -2.64 9.11
CA TYR A 25 13.39 -3.67 9.05
C TYR A 25 13.90 -5.06 9.47
N ILE A 26 15.19 -5.20 9.77
CA ILE A 26 15.80 -6.45 10.22
C ILE A 26 15.84 -6.45 11.75
N GLN A 27 15.40 -7.55 12.36
CA GLN A 27 15.23 -7.62 13.82
C GLN A 27 16.54 -7.79 14.60
N ASP A 28 17.61 -8.22 13.94
CA ASP A 28 18.92 -8.44 14.55
C ASP A 28 19.94 -7.37 14.17
N ASP A 29 21.00 -7.23 14.98
CA ASP A 29 22.09 -6.27 14.75
C ASP A 29 23.19 -6.82 13.83
N THR A 30 22.87 -7.78 12.95
CA THR A 30 23.87 -8.38 12.05
C THR A 30 24.56 -7.33 11.19
N SER A 31 23.84 -6.26 10.80
CA SER A 31 24.41 -5.14 10.04
C SER A 31 25.44 -4.33 10.83
N GLY A 32 25.20 -4.06 12.12
CA GLY A 32 26.14 -3.39 13.01
C GLY A 32 27.38 -4.24 13.27
N GLU A 33 27.19 -5.54 13.53
CA GLU A 33 28.29 -6.48 13.71
C GLU A 33 29.18 -6.60 12.46
N LEU A 34 28.58 -6.65 11.27
CA LEU A 34 29.33 -6.70 10.01
C LEU A 34 30.13 -5.42 9.78
N ARG A 35 29.52 -4.26 10.08
CA ARG A 35 30.16 -2.95 9.96
C ARG A 35 31.36 -2.84 10.92
N ASN A 36 31.21 -3.28 12.16
CA ASN A 36 32.31 -3.34 13.13
C ASN A 36 33.46 -4.27 12.65
N ALA A 37 33.12 -5.45 12.12
CA ALA A 37 34.11 -6.38 11.60
C ALA A 37 34.87 -5.85 10.37
N LEU A 38 34.23 -5.03 9.52
CA LEU A 38 34.88 -4.37 8.38
C LEU A 38 35.85 -3.26 8.80
N TYR A 39 35.55 -2.54 9.88
CA TYR A 39 36.38 -1.44 10.37
C TYR A 39 37.51 -1.88 11.32
N ASP A 40 37.56 -3.16 11.71
CA ASP A 40 38.67 -3.72 12.47
C ASP A 40 39.98 -3.67 11.63
N PRO A 41 41.05 -2.99 12.10
CA PRO A 41 42.35 -2.98 11.42
C PRO A 41 42.95 -4.38 11.19
N GLN A 42 42.48 -5.38 11.92
CA GLN A 42 42.88 -6.76 11.82
C GLN A 42 41.86 -7.67 11.11
N CYS A 43 40.92 -7.10 10.35
CA CYS A 43 39.88 -7.85 9.63
C CYS A 43 40.43 -8.90 8.66
N PHE A 44 41.65 -8.70 8.12
CA PHE A 44 42.34 -9.64 7.23
C PHE A 44 43.14 -10.75 7.95
N LYS A 45 43.20 -10.76 9.29
CA LYS A 45 43.97 -11.77 10.03
C LYS A 45 43.15 -13.04 10.29
N GLY A 46 43.79 -14.20 10.15
CA GLY A 46 43.20 -15.49 10.48
C GLY A 46 41.98 -15.82 9.61
N ASP A 47 40.93 -16.34 10.26
CA ASP A 47 39.65 -16.73 9.65
C ASP A 47 38.60 -15.61 9.63
N ARG A 48 38.94 -14.39 10.08
CA ARG A 48 38.00 -13.27 10.21
C ARG A 48 37.28 -12.90 8.93
N MET A 49 37.98 -12.89 7.79
CA MET A 49 37.33 -12.64 6.49
C MET A 49 36.32 -13.75 6.12
N GLN A 50 36.57 -14.98 6.54
CA GLN A 50 35.64 -16.09 6.32
C GLN A 50 34.42 -15.96 7.24
N GLN A 51 34.60 -15.58 8.50
CA GLN A 51 33.51 -15.28 9.42
C GLN A 51 32.65 -14.11 8.91
N LEU A 52 33.31 -13.06 8.39
CA LEU A 52 32.66 -11.90 7.78
C LEU A 52 31.82 -12.31 6.57
N LYS A 53 32.32 -13.23 5.73
CA LYS A 53 31.54 -13.81 4.64
C LYS A 53 30.29 -14.53 5.13
N THR A 54 30.41 -15.38 6.16
CA THR A 54 29.26 -16.07 6.75
C THR A 54 28.20 -15.09 7.26
N LYS A 55 28.63 -14.02 7.96
CA LYS A 55 27.71 -12.98 8.42
C LYS A 55 27.07 -12.19 7.28
N LEU A 56 27.84 -11.88 6.22
CA LEU A 56 27.31 -11.21 5.03
C LEU A 56 26.24 -12.06 4.35
N ASP A 57 26.48 -13.37 4.21
CA ASP A 57 25.53 -14.30 3.59
C ASP A 57 24.24 -14.41 4.42
N ALA A 58 24.36 -14.45 5.76
CA ALA A 58 23.20 -14.40 6.67
C ALA A 58 22.41 -13.08 6.52
N LEU A 59 23.08 -11.93 6.49
CA LEU A 59 22.44 -10.63 6.28
C LEU A 59 21.75 -10.54 4.91
N LYS A 60 22.37 -11.08 3.85
CA LYS A 60 21.76 -11.19 2.52
C LYS A 60 20.46 -11.99 2.54
N GLN A 61 20.48 -13.12 3.23
CA GLN A 61 19.30 -13.96 3.39
C GLN A 61 18.20 -13.25 4.19
N ALA A 62 18.54 -12.59 5.29
CA ALA A 62 17.59 -11.84 6.12
C ALA A 62 16.90 -10.73 5.33
N VAL A 63 17.67 -9.90 4.61
CA VAL A 63 17.12 -8.83 3.76
C VAL A 63 16.22 -9.39 2.66
N THR A 64 16.64 -10.46 1.99
CA THR A 64 15.83 -11.11 0.94
C THR A 64 14.52 -11.65 1.52
N SER A 65 14.57 -12.31 2.68
CA SER A 65 13.40 -12.85 3.35
C SER A 65 12.40 -11.75 3.74
N GLU A 66 12.87 -10.65 4.32
CA GLU A 66 11.99 -9.55 4.72
C GLU A 66 11.41 -8.80 3.51
N LEU A 67 12.18 -8.64 2.42
CA LEU A 67 11.65 -8.12 1.15
C LEU A 67 10.54 -9.00 0.59
N ASP A 68 10.75 -10.31 0.53
CA ASP A 68 9.75 -11.24 -0.01
C ASP A 68 8.51 -11.31 0.85
N LYS A 69 8.66 -11.29 2.18
CA LYS A 69 7.55 -11.18 3.12
C LYS A 69 6.77 -9.88 2.91
N THR A 70 7.46 -8.75 2.80
CA THR A 70 6.83 -7.44 2.55
C THR A 70 6.06 -7.44 1.23
N ARG A 71 6.65 -7.97 0.15
CA ARG A 71 5.97 -8.10 -1.17
C ARG A 71 4.74 -8.99 -1.08
N LYS A 72 4.83 -10.13 -0.40
CA LYS A 72 3.68 -11.04 -0.20
C LYS A 72 2.54 -10.35 0.53
N GLN A 73 2.85 -9.63 1.62
CA GLN A 73 1.85 -8.87 2.38
C GLN A 73 1.22 -7.75 1.55
N ALA A 74 2.03 -7.00 0.79
CA ALA A 74 1.54 -5.92 -0.06
C ALA A 74 0.64 -6.44 -1.20
N ASN A 75 1.03 -7.56 -1.83
CA ASN A 75 0.21 -8.20 -2.85
C ASN A 75 -1.10 -8.76 -2.28
N ALA A 76 -1.07 -9.38 -1.09
CA ALA A 76 -2.28 -9.87 -0.44
C ALA A 76 -3.27 -8.74 -0.14
N MET A 77 -2.78 -7.58 0.32
CA MET A 77 -3.62 -6.40 0.54
C MET A 77 -4.22 -5.88 -0.78
N LEU A 78 -3.41 -5.82 -1.85
CA LEU A 78 -3.90 -5.45 -3.18
C LEU A 78 -4.96 -6.42 -3.71
N ASP A 79 -4.76 -7.72 -3.52
CA ASP A 79 -5.72 -8.75 -3.94
C ASP A 79 -7.06 -8.54 -3.22
N GLN A 80 -7.04 -8.28 -1.91
CA GLN A 80 -8.25 -7.99 -1.14
C GLN A 80 -8.96 -6.73 -1.64
N MET A 81 -8.23 -5.65 -1.91
CA MET A 81 -8.81 -4.41 -2.45
C MET A 81 -9.40 -4.60 -3.86
N GLN A 82 -8.71 -5.35 -4.72
CA GLN A 82 -9.18 -5.67 -6.06
C GLN A 82 -10.45 -6.53 -6.01
N GLN A 83 -10.46 -7.58 -5.18
CA GLN A 83 -11.63 -8.45 -5.00
C GLN A 83 -12.84 -7.64 -4.50
N ARG A 84 -12.65 -6.78 -3.49
CA ARG A 84 -13.74 -5.90 -3.00
C ARG A 84 -14.31 -5.04 -4.12
N MET A 85 -13.45 -4.41 -4.93
CA MET A 85 -13.91 -3.61 -6.09
C MET A 85 -14.71 -4.47 -7.08
N GLN A 86 -14.24 -5.69 -7.37
CA GLN A 86 -14.90 -6.62 -8.30
C GLN A 86 -16.27 -7.13 -7.81
N THR A 87 -16.52 -7.10 -6.50
CA THR A 87 -17.82 -7.47 -5.94
C THR A 87 -18.90 -6.39 -6.10
N MET A 88 -18.51 -5.15 -6.41
CA MET A 88 -19.44 -4.02 -6.57
C MET A 88 -20.28 -4.18 -7.83
N ASP A 89 -21.56 -3.81 -7.77
CA ASP A 89 -22.47 -3.97 -8.90
C ASP A 89 -22.11 -3.02 -10.05
N GLU A 90 -21.57 -1.84 -9.73
CA GLU A 90 -21.02 -0.92 -10.73
C GLU A 90 -19.90 -1.56 -11.53
N TYR A 91 -19.04 -2.38 -10.90
CA TYR A 91 -17.99 -3.11 -11.61
C TYR A 91 -18.59 -4.18 -12.53
N LYS A 92 -19.55 -4.97 -12.03
CA LYS A 92 -20.18 -6.06 -12.81
C LYS A 92 -20.98 -5.56 -14.00
N ALA A 93 -21.47 -4.32 -13.95
CA ALA A 93 -22.19 -3.68 -15.05
C ALA A 93 -21.26 -3.12 -16.15
N LEU A 94 -19.95 -3.05 -15.91
CA LEU A 94 -18.99 -2.52 -16.90
C LEU A 94 -18.67 -3.54 -17.99
N PRO A 95 -18.41 -3.09 -19.24
CA PRO A 95 -17.87 -3.94 -20.29
C PRO A 95 -16.41 -4.31 -19.99
N GLU A 96 -15.95 -5.44 -20.56
CA GLU A 96 -14.64 -6.03 -20.31
C GLU A 96 -13.47 -5.03 -20.45
N ALA A 97 -13.49 -4.22 -21.52
CA ALA A 97 -12.44 -3.22 -21.75
C ALA A 97 -12.30 -2.20 -20.60
N ARG A 98 -13.38 -1.89 -19.88
CA ARG A 98 -13.36 -0.98 -18.72
C ARG A 98 -12.94 -1.70 -17.45
N THR A 99 -13.32 -2.95 -17.27
CA THR A 99 -12.83 -3.77 -16.16
C THR A 99 -11.34 -4.04 -16.28
N ASP A 100 -10.84 -4.26 -17.50
CA ASP A 100 -9.41 -4.42 -17.79
C ASP A 100 -8.62 -3.16 -17.45
N GLU A 101 -9.15 -1.99 -17.81
CA GLU A 101 -8.55 -0.70 -17.45
C GLU A 101 -8.41 -0.52 -15.93
N LEU A 102 -9.42 -0.94 -15.16
CA LEU A 102 -9.37 -0.89 -13.69
C LEU A 102 -8.36 -1.91 -13.13
N ASN A 103 -8.39 -3.15 -13.63
CA ASN A 103 -7.51 -4.23 -13.18
C ASN A 103 -6.03 -3.96 -13.53
N ALA A 104 -5.77 -3.30 -14.64
CA ALA A 104 -4.42 -2.92 -15.06
C ALA A 104 -3.70 -2.07 -14.00
N LYS A 105 -4.43 -1.23 -13.25
CA LYS A 105 -3.84 -0.42 -12.17
C LYS A 105 -3.33 -1.24 -11.00
N PHE A 106 -3.99 -2.35 -10.68
CA PHE A 106 -3.48 -3.30 -9.71
C PHE A 106 -2.25 -4.03 -10.24
N GLN A 107 -2.26 -4.47 -11.51
CA GLN A 107 -1.12 -5.17 -12.12
C GLN A 107 0.13 -4.31 -12.26
N GLU A 108 -0.04 -3.03 -12.59
CA GLU A 108 1.03 -2.03 -12.59
C GLU A 108 1.68 -1.96 -11.20
N LEU A 109 0.88 -1.87 -10.13
CA LEU A 109 1.43 -1.80 -8.77
C LEU A 109 2.11 -3.10 -8.32
N ARG A 110 1.57 -4.27 -8.66
CA ARG A 110 2.23 -5.57 -8.42
C ARG A 110 3.60 -5.64 -9.10
N SER A 111 3.69 -5.14 -10.33
CA SER A 111 4.93 -5.06 -11.09
C SER A 111 5.94 -4.11 -10.43
N HIS A 112 5.48 -2.96 -9.91
CA HIS A 112 6.33 -2.07 -9.13
C HIS A 112 6.88 -2.75 -7.87
N PHE A 113 6.05 -3.45 -7.09
CA PHE A 113 6.49 -4.18 -5.89
C PHE A 113 7.55 -5.24 -6.20
N ALA A 114 7.40 -5.96 -7.31
CA ALA A 114 8.35 -7.00 -7.73
C ALA A 114 9.74 -6.41 -8.04
N GLN A 115 9.79 -5.20 -8.59
CA GLN A 115 11.06 -4.54 -8.98
C GLN A 115 11.72 -3.76 -7.83
N GLN A 116 10.97 -3.42 -6.78
CA GLN A 116 11.50 -2.63 -5.67
C GLN A 116 12.52 -3.42 -4.85
N ARG A 117 13.64 -2.77 -4.52
CA ARG A 117 14.69 -3.31 -3.63
C ARG A 117 14.60 -2.77 -2.21
N LEU A 118 13.76 -1.77 -1.96
CA LEU A 118 13.64 -1.09 -0.68
C LEU A 118 12.28 -1.39 -0.05
N ILE A 119 12.30 -1.93 1.17
CA ILE A 119 11.10 -2.28 1.95
C ILE A 119 10.24 -1.02 2.19
N ALA A 120 10.89 0.08 2.57
CA ALA A 120 10.23 1.37 2.78
C ALA A 120 9.43 1.84 1.55
N VAL A 121 9.95 1.64 0.33
CA VAL A 121 9.29 2.07 -0.90
C VAL A 121 8.06 1.21 -1.19
N ILE A 122 8.13 -0.11 -0.98
CA ILE A 122 6.97 -1.00 -1.13
C ILE A 122 5.84 -0.56 -0.19
N ASN A 123 6.17 -0.34 1.09
CA ASN A 123 5.21 0.10 2.10
C ASN A 123 4.61 1.47 1.76
N ALA A 124 5.43 2.43 1.32
CA ALA A 124 4.96 3.75 0.94
C ALA A 124 4.03 3.71 -0.29
N LEU A 125 4.38 2.91 -1.31
CA LEU A 125 3.56 2.74 -2.51
C LEU A 125 2.20 2.11 -2.18
N LEU A 126 2.18 1.05 -1.36
CA LEU A 126 0.95 0.42 -0.90
C LEU A 126 0.07 1.41 -0.14
N ARG A 127 0.64 2.11 0.85
CA ARG A 127 -0.07 3.10 1.65
C ARG A 127 -0.67 4.22 0.81
N ARG A 128 0.09 4.77 -0.15
CA ARG A 128 -0.40 5.81 -1.06
C ARG A 128 -1.55 5.30 -1.92
N PHE A 129 -1.46 4.05 -2.37
CA PHE A 129 -2.55 3.44 -3.13
C PHE A 129 -3.79 3.25 -2.25
N GLU A 130 -3.66 2.75 -1.02
CA GLU A 130 -4.76 2.60 -0.06
C GLU A 130 -5.47 3.93 0.25
N GLU A 131 -4.71 4.98 0.52
CA GLU A 131 -5.25 6.26 0.97
C GLU A 131 -5.83 7.14 -0.16
N GLN A 132 -5.32 7.02 -1.39
CA GLN A 132 -5.63 7.94 -2.49
C GLN A 132 -5.91 7.23 -3.81
N GLY A 133 -5.07 6.26 -4.18
CA GLY A 133 -5.15 5.57 -5.47
C GLY A 133 -6.47 4.81 -5.62
N TYR A 134 -6.85 4.05 -4.59
CA TYR A 134 -8.04 3.23 -4.58
C TYR A 134 -9.32 4.08 -4.58
N GLN A 135 -9.36 5.18 -3.81
CA GLN A 135 -10.48 6.13 -3.87
C GLN A 135 -10.69 6.72 -5.26
N THR A 136 -9.59 7.06 -5.93
CA THR A 136 -9.64 7.59 -7.29
C THR A 136 -10.12 6.52 -8.27
N LEU A 137 -9.70 5.26 -8.06
CA LEU A 137 -10.12 4.13 -8.88
C LEU A 137 -11.61 3.81 -8.72
N LEU A 138 -12.13 3.79 -7.49
CA LEU A 138 -13.55 3.57 -7.21
C LEU A 138 -14.43 4.68 -7.81
N ARG A 139 -14.04 5.96 -7.63
CA ARG A 139 -14.74 7.09 -8.28
C ARG A 139 -14.84 6.90 -9.78
N ARG A 140 -13.71 6.55 -10.41
CA ARG A 140 -13.65 6.34 -11.85
C ARG A 140 -14.56 5.18 -12.29
N MET A 141 -14.58 4.09 -11.53
CA MET A 141 -15.46 2.95 -11.79
C MET A 141 -16.93 3.36 -11.78
N VAL A 142 -17.37 4.10 -10.76
CA VAL A 142 -18.75 4.60 -10.69
C VAL A 142 -19.06 5.57 -11.82
N GLU A 143 -18.13 6.48 -12.15
CA GLU A 143 -18.30 7.39 -13.31
C GLU A 143 -18.43 6.62 -14.64
N MET A 144 -17.70 5.51 -14.81
CA MET A 144 -17.79 4.67 -16.01
C MET A 144 -19.08 3.86 -16.07
N ALA A 145 -19.65 3.51 -14.92
CA ALA A 145 -20.90 2.75 -14.82
C ALA A 145 -22.14 3.63 -15.02
N LYS A 146 -22.01 4.96 -14.97
CA LYS A 146 -23.13 5.87 -15.24
C LYS A 146 -23.61 5.71 -16.68
N PRO A 147 -24.93 5.55 -16.91
CA PRO A 147 -25.46 5.55 -18.26
C PRO A 147 -25.12 6.89 -18.92
N LYS A 148 -24.57 6.83 -20.14
CA LYS A 148 -24.32 8.01 -20.97
C LYS A 148 -25.65 8.76 -21.10
N PRO A 149 -25.74 10.08 -20.85
CA PRO A 149 -26.96 10.81 -21.14
C PRO A 149 -27.24 10.61 -22.62
N THR A 150 -28.36 9.94 -22.91
CA THR A 150 -28.92 9.85 -24.24
C THR A 150 -29.24 11.27 -24.66
N HIS A 151 -28.35 11.89 -25.45
CA HIS A 151 -28.74 13.01 -26.28
C HIS A 151 -29.76 12.45 -27.28
N THR A 152 -31.03 12.46 -26.89
CA THR A 152 -32.13 12.43 -27.85
C THR A 152 -32.02 13.72 -28.64
N ASP A 153 -31.45 13.62 -29.84
CA ASP A 153 -31.67 14.60 -30.89
C ASP A 153 -33.17 14.65 -31.15
N THR A 154 -33.84 15.62 -30.55
CA THR A 154 -35.19 16.02 -30.94
C THR A 154 -35.26 17.52 -30.86
N SER A 155 -35.00 18.15 -32.00
CA SER A 155 -35.51 19.48 -32.27
C SER A 155 -37.03 19.46 -32.07
N ILE A 156 -37.52 20.31 -31.15
CA ILE A 156 -38.60 21.31 -31.31
C ILE A 156 -39.26 21.55 -29.94
N GLY A 157 -39.09 22.78 -29.43
CA GLY A 157 -40.13 23.49 -28.69
C GLY A 157 -40.35 23.17 -27.21
N GLY A 158 -39.84 24.06 -26.34
CA GLY A 158 -40.58 24.54 -25.17
C GLY A 158 -40.35 23.85 -23.82
N LYS A 159 -40.10 24.71 -22.82
CA LYS A 159 -40.05 24.49 -21.36
C LYS A 159 -38.79 23.82 -20.79
N THR A 160 -37.91 24.71 -20.32
CA THR A 160 -36.82 24.44 -19.39
C THR A 160 -37.35 23.86 -18.07
N SER A 161 -37.13 22.56 -17.86
CA SER A 161 -37.22 21.94 -16.52
C SER A 161 -35.82 21.95 -15.88
N PRO A 162 -35.70 22.13 -14.54
CA PRO A 162 -34.43 22.40 -13.89
C PRO A 162 -33.52 21.16 -13.95
N GLY A 163 -32.32 21.34 -14.51
CA GLY A 163 -31.29 20.32 -14.47
C GLY A 163 -30.96 19.95 -13.04
N ILE A 164 -31.23 18.69 -12.68
CA ILE A 164 -30.77 18.10 -11.43
C ILE A 164 -29.23 18.13 -11.51
N LYS A 165 -28.61 19.02 -10.73
CA LYS A 165 -27.16 18.98 -10.49
C LYS A 165 -26.87 17.65 -9.79
N GLU A 166 -26.46 16.66 -10.55
CA GLU A 166 -25.96 15.40 -10.02
C GLU A 166 -24.74 15.68 -9.14
N THR A 167 -24.90 15.57 -7.84
CA THR A 167 -23.81 15.63 -6.87
C THR A 167 -22.83 14.50 -7.19
N LYS A 168 -21.60 14.84 -7.59
CA LYS A 168 -20.51 13.86 -7.70
C LYS A 168 -20.45 13.10 -6.38
N ALA A 169 -20.55 11.76 -6.42
CA ALA A 169 -20.38 10.94 -5.23
C ALA A 169 -18.98 11.20 -4.66
N GLU A 170 -18.93 11.92 -3.55
CA GLU A 170 -17.69 12.21 -2.84
C GLU A 170 -17.38 11.03 -1.93
N TYR A 171 -16.16 10.50 -2.03
CA TYR A 171 -15.72 9.36 -1.24
C TYR A 171 -14.92 9.82 -0.03
N VAL A 172 -15.28 9.31 1.14
CA VAL A 172 -14.56 9.56 2.40
C VAL A 172 -14.06 8.23 2.97
N SER A 173 -12.84 8.19 3.48
CA SER A 173 -12.32 7.00 4.17
C SER A 173 -12.88 6.92 5.58
N ALA A 174 -13.41 5.76 5.98
CA ALA A 174 -13.87 5.49 7.34
C ALA A 174 -12.79 5.78 8.39
N ARG A 175 -11.50 5.54 8.05
CA ARG A 175 -10.36 5.80 8.96
C ARG A 175 -10.08 7.29 9.19
N LYS A 176 -10.57 8.17 8.31
CA LYS A 176 -10.41 9.62 8.43
C LYS A 176 -11.60 10.28 9.15
N LEU A 177 -12.63 9.51 9.50
CA LEU A 177 -13.76 10.04 10.25
C LEU A 177 -13.31 10.39 11.65
N SER A 178 -13.57 11.64 12.04
CA SER A 178 -13.44 12.04 13.42
C SER A 178 -14.60 11.44 14.19
N ILE A 179 -14.31 10.44 15.02
CA ILE A 179 -15.29 9.81 15.89
C ILE A 179 -15.24 10.59 17.21
N PRO A 180 -16.27 11.39 17.53
CA PRO A 180 -16.30 12.11 18.78
C PRO A 180 -16.47 11.10 19.91
N PHE A 181 -15.37 10.77 20.57
CA PHE A 181 -15.33 9.84 21.69
C PHE A 181 -14.54 10.48 22.84
N ASP A 182 -15.12 10.46 24.03
CA ASP A 182 -14.66 11.20 25.21
C ASP A 182 -13.47 10.54 25.91
N LYS A 183 -13.23 9.25 25.66
CA LYS A 183 -12.14 8.49 26.28
C LYS A 183 -10.98 8.23 25.31
N PRO A 184 -9.73 8.28 25.79
CA PRO A 184 -8.57 7.98 24.95
C PRO A 184 -8.35 6.47 24.73
N LEU A 185 -9.03 5.59 25.49
CA LEU A 185 -8.83 4.14 25.48
C LEU A 185 -10.16 3.41 25.75
N LEU A 186 -10.32 2.22 25.16
CA LEU A 186 -11.41 1.29 25.42
C LEU A 186 -10.95 0.27 26.46
N ARG A 187 -11.54 0.25 27.67
CA ARG A 187 -11.07 -0.61 28.77
C ARG A 187 -11.97 -1.80 29.07
N ASP A 188 -13.23 -1.73 28.67
CA ASP A 188 -14.23 -2.76 28.89
C ASP A 188 -15.17 -2.85 27.67
N SER A 189 -16.07 -3.84 27.68
CA SER A 189 -17.03 -4.04 26.59
C SER A 189 -17.98 -2.85 26.41
N ALA A 190 -18.34 -2.15 27.49
CA ALA A 190 -19.23 -1.00 27.41
C ALA A 190 -18.56 0.23 26.76
N ASP A 191 -17.24 0.37 26.89
CA ASP A 191 -16.46 1.34 26.12
C ASP A 191 -16.47 1.00 24.63
N VAL A 192 -16.30 -0.28 24.27
CA VAL A 192 -16.35 -0.75 22.88
C VAL A 192 -17.71 -0.45 22.26
N ASP A 193 -18.80 -0.80 22.92
CA ASP A 193 -20.16 -0.59 22.39
C ASP A 193 -20.44 0.90 22.14
N ARG A 194 -20.04 1.78 23.07
CA ARG A 194 -20.20 3.22 22.91
C ARG A 194 -19.35 3.78 21.76
N TYR A 195 -18.13 3.29 21.60
CA TYR A 195 -17.27 3.69 20.49
C TYR A 195 -17.83 3.24 19.13
N VAL A 196 -18.35 2.01 19.05
CA VAL A 196 -18.99 1.48 17.84
C VAL A 196 -20.26 2.27 17.51
N GLU A 197 -21.06 2.65 18.49
CA GLU A 197 -22.23 3.51 18.24
C GLU A 197 -21.82 4.90 17.75
N ALA A 198 -20.79 5.52 18.35
CA ALA A 198 -20.27 6.80 17.87
C ALA A 198 -19.74 6.70 16.42
N LEU A 199 -19.04 5.62 16.09
CA LEU A 199 -18.61 5.32 14.72
C LEU A 199 -19.81 5.14 13.78
N ARG A 200 -20.83 4.39 14.20
CA ARG A 200 -22.06 4.17 13.42
C ARG A 200 -22.73 5.50 13.09
N GLN A 201 -22.87 6.40 14.07
CA GLN A 201 -23.46 7.72 13.88
C GLN A 201 -22.63 8.58 12.92
N ALA A 202 -21.30 8.57 13.04
CA ALA A 202 -20.42 9.29 12.12
C ALA A 202 -20.54 8.76 10.68
N LEU A 203 -20.61 7.44 10.48
CA LEU A 203 -20.80 6.82 9.17
C LEU A 203 -22.14 7.20 8.53
N LEU A 204 -23.22 7.09 9.30
CA LEU A 204 -24.57 7.43 8.82
C LEU A 204 -24.71 8.90 8.47
N LYS A 205 -24.02 9.79 9.19
CA LYS A 205 -24.00 11.22 8.88
C LYS A 205 -23.40 11.48 7.50
N GLU A 206 -22.21 10.96 7.21
CA GLU A 206 -21.56 11.16 5.91
C GLU A 206 -22.38 10.54 4.76
N ILE A 207 -22.98 9.36 4.98
CA ILE A 207 -23.88 8.73 4.00
C ILE A 207 -25.13 9.60 3.78
N GLY A 208 -25.70 10.17 4.84
CA GLY A 208 -26.83 11.10 4.77
C GLY A 208 -26.52 12.38 4.01
N GLU A 209 -25.26 12.82 3.98
CA GLU A 209 -24.76 13.92 3.17
C GLU A 209 -24.55 13.54 1.68
N GLY A 210 -24.87 12.30 1.30
CA GLY A 210 -24.74 11.78 -0.07
C GLY A 210 -23.33 11.31 -0.42
N LYS A 211 -22.45 11.15 0.57
CA LYS A 211 -21.09 10.63 0.38
C LYS A 211 -21.07 9.11 0.44
N GLN A 212 -20.11 8.50 -0.23
CA GLN A 212 -19.85 7.06 -0.10
C GLN A 212 -18.65 6.83 0.81
N VAL A 213 -18.85 6.08 1.90
CA VAL A 213 -17.79 5.81 2.85
C VAL A 213 -17.04 4.53 2.48
N GLN A 214 -15.73 4.63 2.30
CA GLN A 214 -14.83 3.50 2.07
C GLN A 214 -14.34 2.93 3.40
N VAL A 215 -14.59 1.63 3.65
CA VAL A 215 -14.13 0.87 4.83
C VAL A 215 -12.78 0.18 4.65
#